data_AF-A0A8T7DRH9-F1
#
_entry.id   AF-A0A8T7DRH9-F1
#
_cell.length_a   1.000
_cell.length_b   1.000
_cell.length_c   1.000
_cell.angle_alpha   90.00
_cell.angle_beta   90.00
_cell.angle_gamma   90.00
#
_symmetry.space_group_name_H-M   'P 1'
#
loop_
_entity.id
_entity.type
_entity.pdbx_description
1 polymer ?
#
loop_
_entity_poly.entity_id
_entity_poly.type
_entity_poly.pdbx_seq_one_letter_code
_entity_poly.pdbx_strand_id
1 'polypeptide(L)'
;RKYFDVVTLNIWGDREVTVGDKVMTEKDFAAALKVQYTPTLIFFDENRKAVYRANGYYPPEKFDVVLDYVGQKKERELSFQDYLAQVAPQPASGKLHTEVTSVASIGNLQAALEKDKYLLVIFGQKQCATCDELHLDILQREESKALLEGLNVAVIDLWSDRKIVTPDGSEQKIADWAKKLDIKYAPSLVYYNDSGEEVFRSDAYLRAFHVQSVMEYVTTAAYKEQPNFQRYVDTRADHLREQGIEVNLMD
;
A
#
# COMPACT_ATOMS: atom_id res chain seq x y z
N ARG A 1 21.30 -3.04 17.50
CA ARG A 1 21.71 -1.87 18.31
C ARG A 1 22.93 -1.09 17.78
N LYS A 2 23.58 -1.47 16.66
CA LYS A 2 24.75 -0.74 16.14
C LYS A 2 24.40 0.50 15.29
N TYR A 3 23.21 0.54 14.68
CA TYR A 3 22.85 1.54 13.66
C TYR A 3 21.67 2.45 14.01
N PHE A 4 20.82 2.07 14.97
CA PHE A 4 19.52 2.71 15.17
C PHE A 4 19.30 3.12 16.61
N ASP A 5 18.84 4.36 16.79
CA ASP A 5 18.11 4.81 17.96
C ASP A 5 16.61 4.65 17.70
N VAL A 6 15.86 4.14 18.69
CA VAL A 6 14.44 3.81 18.54
C VAL A 6 13.60 4.76 19.37
N VAL A 7 12.64 5.42 18.73
CA VAL A 7 11.62 6.24 19.37
C VAL A 7 10.26 5.61 19.13
N THR A 8 9.50 5.40 20.20
CA THR A 8 8.14 4.87 20.14
C THR A 8 7.13 6.00 20.29
N LEU A 9 6.13 6.01 19.40
CA LEU A 9 5.02 6.97 19.41
C LEU A 9 3.70 6.23 19.47
N ASN A 10 2.75 6.74 20.25
CA ASN A 10 1.38 6.26 20.24
C ASN A 10 0.58 7.06 19.21
N ILE A 11 0.04 6.41 18.17
CA ILE A 11 -0.74 7.09 17.13
C ILE A 11 -2.04 7.71 17.66
N TRP A 12 -2.44 7.35 18.88
CA TRP A 12 -3.57 7.93 19.60
C TRP A 12 -3.15 8.85 20.75
N GLY A 13 -1.84 9.01 20.97
CA GLY A 13 -1.29 9.73 22.11
C GLY A 13 -1.38 11.24 21.96
N ASP A 14 -1.59 11.91 23.09
CA ASP A 14 -1.58 13.36 23.22
C ASP A 14 -0.23 13.91 23.71
N ARG A 15 0.79 13.06 23.85
CA ARG A 15 2.14 13.49 24.25
C ARG A 15 2.69 14.46 23.20
N GLU A 16 3.31 15.54 23.66
CA GLU A 16 3.96 16.48 22.75
C GLU A 16 5.23 15.87 22.15
N VAL A 17 5.42 16.07 20.85
CA VAL A 17 6.61 15.72 20.10
C VAL A 17 7.10 16.94 19.33
N THR A 18 8.43 17.11 19.31
CA THR A 18 9.08 18.17 18.54
C THR A 18 9.61 17.59 17.22
N VAL A 19 9.11 18.11 16.11
CA VAL A 19 9.47 17.68 14.74
C VAL A 19 10.04 18.88 13.99
N GLY A 20 11.36 18.95 13.93
CA GLY A 20 12.05 20.17 13.49
C GLY A 20 11.75 21.31 14.45
N ASP A 21 11.16 22.39 13.95
CA ASP A 21 10.80 23.58 14.73
C ASP A 21 9.32 23.60 15.18
N LYS A 22 8.58 22.51 14.94
CA LYS A 22 7.16 22.40 15.28
C LYS A 22 6.96 21.50 16.49
N VAL A 23 6.12 21.94 17.43
CA VAL A 23 5.58 21.10 18.50
C VAL A 23 4.16 20.68 18.09
N MET A 24 3.86 19.39 18.21
CA MET A 24 2.54 18.81 17.92
C MET A 24 2.31 17.57 18.79
N THR A 25 1.08 17.06 18.84
CA THR A 25 0.80 15.80 19.54
C THR A 25 1.27 14.59 18.72
N GLU A 26 1.45 13.42 19.35
CA GLU A 26 1.79 12.19 18.63
C GLU A 26 0.75 11.83 17.57
N LYS A 27 -0.54 11.96 17.89
CA LYS A 27 -1.64 11.71 16.95
C LYS A 27 -1.62 12.66 15.76
N ASP A 28 -1.32 13.94 15.98
CA ASP A 28 -1.23 14.92 14.88
C ASP A 28 -0.01 14.65 14.01
N PHE A 29 1.10 14.23 14.61
CA PHE A 29 2.29 13.84 13.87
C PHE A 29 2.06 12.56 13.04
N ALA A 30 1.42 11.55 13.61
CA ALA A 30 1.05 10.32 12.91
C ALA A 30 0.12 10.61 11.72
N ALA A 31 -0.86 11.50 11.92
CA ALA A 31 -1.76 11.96 10.85
C ALA A 31 -1.00 12.72 9.74
N ALA A 32 -0.09 13.64 10.12
CA ALA A 32 0.74 14.37 9.17
C ALA A 32 1.65 13.45 8.33
N LEU A 33 2.12 12.35 8.92
CA LEU A 33 2.87 11.30 8.24
C LEU A 33 2.01 10.34 7.44
N LYS A 34 0.67 10.48 7.47
CA LYS A 34 -0.29 9.56 6.86
C LYS A 34 -0.08 8.11 7.31
N VAL A 35 0.11 7.89 8.61
CA VAL A 35 0.18 6.54 9.19
C VAL A 35 -1.21 5.92 9.12
N GLN A 36 -1.36 4.89 8.29
CA GLN A 36 -2.63 4.18 8.08
C GLN A 36 -2.67 2.78 8.71
N TYR A 37 -1.52 2.25 9.13
CA TYR A 37 -1.36 0.88 9.62
C TYR A 37 -0.53 0.90 10.90
N THR A 38 -0.73 -0.07 11.79
CA THR A 38 0.16 -0.29 12.94
C THR A 38 0.63 -1.74 13.02
N PRO A 39 1.93 -1.99 13.29
CA PRO A 39 2.99 -1.00 13.44
C PRO A 39 3.35 -0.33 12.11
N THR A 40 3.74 0.96 12.14
CA THR A 40 4.45 1.62 11.04
C THR A 40 5.82 2.05 11.55
N LEU A 41 6.87 1.61 10.87
CA LEU A 41 8.25 1.95 11.17
C LEU A 41 8.76 2.91 10.10
N ILE A 42 9.23 4.08 10.51
CA ILE A 42 9.83 5.07 9.60
C ILE A 42 11.28 5.26 10.03
N PHE A 43 12.17 4.98 9.10
CA PHE A 43 13.60 5.12 9.29
C PHE A 43 14.04 6.47 8.73
N PHE A 44 14.70 7.27 9.57
CA PHE A 44 15.26 8.56 9.21
C PHE A 44 16.79 8.49 9.17
N ASP A 45 17.40 9.14 8.20
CA ASP A 45 18.85 9.30 8.15
C ASP A 45 19.34 10.48 9.01
N GLU A 46 20.67 10.67 9.06
CA GLU A 46 21.32 11.77 9.77
C GLU A 46 20.87 13.18 9.32
N ASN A 47 20.24 13.31 8.15
CA ASN A 47 19.74 14.57 7.59
C ASN A 47 18.25 14.79 7.89
N ARG A 48 17.63 13.92 8.70
CA ARG A 48 16.18 13.90 9.01
C ARG A 48 15.31 13.53 7.81
N LYS A 49 15.89 12.87 6.79
CA LYS A 49 15.14 12.37 5.64
C LYS A 49 14.60 10.98 5.94
N ALA A 50 13.31 10.75 5.71
CA ALA A 50 12.75 9.41 5.74
C ALA A 50 13.34 8.58 4.58
N VAL A 51 14.14 7.57 4.90
CA VAL A 51 14.85 6.71 3.94
C VAL A 51 14.12 5.41 3.66
N TYR A 52 13.35 4.93 4.63
CA TYR A 52 12.52 3.74 4.46
C TYR A 52 11.28 3.81 5.34
N ARG A 53 10.17 3.27 4.85
CA ARG A 53 8.92 3.13 5.61
C ARG A 53 8.46 1.68 5.49
N ALA A 54 8.42 0.97 6.61
CA ALA A 54 7.77 -0.33 6.72
C ALA A 54 6.37 -0.12 7.29
N ASN A 55 5.36 -0.31 6.44
CA ASN A 55 3.96 -0.25 6.83
C ASN A 55 3.46 -1.65 7.19
N GLY A 56 2.85 -1.79 8.38
CA GLY A 56 2.30 -3.05 8.86
C GLY A 56 3.35 -4.02 9.41
N TYR A 57 2.89 -5.24 9.72
CA TYR A 57 3.73 -6.29 10.28
C TYR A 57 4.72 -6.84 9.24
N TYR A 58 5.99 -6.93 9.62
CA TYR A 58 7.03 -7.63 8.88
C TYR A 58 7.47 -8.85 9.72
N PRO A 59 7.40 -10.08 9.18
CA PRO A 59 7.96 -11.25 9.85
C PRO A 59 9.45 -11.04 10.17
N PRO A 60 9.98 -11.63 11.27
CA PRO A 60 11.35 -11.39 11.72
C PRO A 60 12.41 -11.50 10.62
N GLU A 61 12.36 -12.55 9.80
CA GLU A 61 13.33 -12.75 8.71
C GLU A 61 13.32 -11.62 7.68
N LYS A 62 12.14 -11.11 7.31
CA LYS A 62 12.00 -9.97 6.40
C LYS A 62 12.41 -8.67 7.09
N PHE A 63 12.12 -8.53 8.37
CA PHE A 63 12.48 -7.36 9.15
C PHE A 63 13.99 -7.23 9.32
N ASP A 64 14.71 -8.34 9.53
CA ASP A 64 16.18 -8.36 9.57
C ASP A 64 16.78 -7.84 8.26
N VAL A 65 16.24 -8.22 7.11
CA VAL A 65 16.66 -7.69 5.80
C VAL A 65 16.41 -6.19 5.69
N VAL A 66 15.30 -5.67 6.24
CA VAL A 66 15.04 -4.21 6.30
C VAL A 66 16.10 -3.52 7.16
N LEU A 67 16.42 -4.07 8.32
CA LEU A 67 17.43 -3.50 9.22
C LEU A 67 18.81 -3.46 8.57
N ASP A 68 19.19 -4.50 7.84
CA ASP A 68 20.44 -4.54 7.09
C ASP A 68 20.45 -3.54 5.93
N TYR A 69 19.36 -3.45 5.16
CA TYR A 69 19.21 -2.50 4.07
C TYR A 69 19.45 -1.06 4.54
N VAL A 70 18.72 -0.63 5.57
CA VAL A 70 18.82 0.74 6.09
C VAL A 70 20.12 0.94 6.86
N GLY A 71 20.52 -0.04 7.69
CA GLY A 71 21.69 0.07 8.56
C GLY A 71 23.00 0.17 7.77
N GLN A 72 23.04 -0.43 6.58
CA GLN A 72 24.17 -0.38 5.65
C GLN A 72 24.02 0.72 4.58
N LYS A 73 23.00 1.58 4.69
CA LYS A 73 22.71 2.69 3.76
C LYS A 73 22.49 2.25 2.31
N LYS A 74 21.94 1.06 2.11
CA LYS A 74 21.71 0.47 0.77
C LYS A 74 20.68 1.22 -0.05
N GLU A 75 19.84 2.05 0.57
CA GLU A 75 18.92 2.94 -0.14
C GLU A 75 19.61 3.96 -1.06
N ARG A 76 20.92 4.17 -0.88
CA ARG A 76 21.72 5.05 -1.74
C ARG A 76 22.20 4.35 -3.02
N GLU A 77 22.16 3.01 -3.04
CA GLU A 77 22.68 2.18 -4.12
C GLU A 77 21.56 1.56 -4.95
N LEU A 78 20.52 1.03 -4.31
CA LEU A 78 19.44 0.29 -4.96
C LEU A 78 18.11 0.36 -4.20
N SER A 79 17.02 -0.01 -4.86
CA SER A 79 15.71 -0.13 -4.21
C SER A 79 15.70 -1.27 -3.19
N PHE A 80 14.80 -1.22 -2.20
CA PHE A 80 14.66 -2.31 -1.23
C PHE A 80 14.27 -3.63 -1.90
N GLN A 81 13.48 -3.58 -2.97
CA GLN A 81 13.06 -4.78 -3.71
C GLN A 81 14.25 -5.44 -4.40
N ASP A 82 15.11 -4.65 -5.06
CA ASP A 82 16.33 -5.17 -5.70
C ASP A 82 17.28 -5.76 -4.65
N TYR A 83 17.37 -5.13 -3.47
CA TYR A 83 18.16 -5.64 -2.37
C TYR A 83 17.61 -6.97 -1.83
N LEU A 84 16.31 -7.05 -1.57
CA LEU A 84 15.63 -8.27 -1.10
C LEU A 84 15.83 -9.42 -2.10
N ALA A 85 15.73 -9.15 -3.40
CA ALA A 85 15.96 -10.15 -4.44
C ALA A 85 17.40 -10.70 -4.45
N GLN A 86 18.39 -9.91 -4.02
CA GLN A 86 19.78 -10.35 -3.92
C GLN A 86 20.06 -11.16 -2.65
N VAL A 87 19.49 -10.78 -1.51
CA VAL A 87 19.87 -11.35 -0.20
C VAL A 87 18.91 -12.42 0.33
N ALA A 88 17.64 -12.38 -0.08
CA ALA A 88 16.63 -13.34 0.32
C ALA A 88 15.61 -13.56 -0.83
N PRO A 89 16.05 -14.12 -1.97
CA PRO A 89 15.18 -14.35 -3.10
C PRO A 89 14.01 -15.26 -2.71
N GLN A 90 12.79 -14.75 -2.88
CA GLN A 90 11.58 -15.53 -2.68
C GLN A 90 11.17 -16.18 -4.00
N PRO A 91 10.71 -17.45 -3.98
CA PRO A 91 10.09 -18.05 -5.14
C PRO A 91 8.91 -17.19 -5.58
N ALA A 92 8.83 -16.89 -6.88
CA ALA A 92 7.69 -16.24 -7.48
C ALA A 92 7.37 -16.91 -8.82
N SER A 93 6.14 -16.75 -9.28
CA SER A 93 5.66 -17.34 -10.53
C SER A 93 6.36 -16.81 -11.78
N GLY A 94 7.00 -15.63 -11.68
CA GLY A 94 7.61 -14.94 -12.82
C GLY A 94 6.57 -14.33 -13.77
N LYS A 95 5.31 -14.21 -13.35
CA LYS A 95 4.19 -13.71 -14.15
C LYS A 95 3.66 -12.40 -13.60
N LEU A 96 3.19 -11.54 -14.49
CA LEU A 96 2.30 -10.45 -14.13
C LEU A 96 0.87 -11.01 -14.19
N HIS A 97 0.24 -11.18 -13.03
CA HIS A 97 -1.16 -11.62 -12.94
C HIS A 97 -2.08 -10.49 -13.41
N THR A 98 -2.93 -10.76 -14.38
CA THR A 98 -3.82 -9.76 -14.99
C THR A 98 -5.28 -10.20 -15.02
N GLU A 99 -5.59 -11.36 -14.42
CA GLU A 99 -6.87 -12.06 -14.47
C GLU A 99 -8.02 -11.22 -13.89
N VAL A 100 -7.72 -10.33 -12.94
CA VAL A 100 -8.70 -9.42 -12.31
C VAL A 100 -8.90 -8.11 -13.09
N THR A 101 -8.19 -7.91 -14.21
CA THR A 101 -8.32 -6.69 -15.02
C THR A 101 -9.71 -6.64 -15.65
N SER A 102 -10.49 -5.60 -15.33
CA SER A 102 -11.83 -5.39 -15.86
C SER A 102 -11.94 -4.18 -16.82
N VAL A 103 -10.93 -3.31 -16.84
CA VAL A 103 -10.92 -2.16 -17.77
C VAL A 103 -10.75 -2.61 -19.22
N ALA A 104 -11.41 -1.91 -20.15
CA ALA A 104 -11.32 -2.22 -21.58
C ALA A 104 -9.91 -2.02 -22.15
N SER A 105 -9.11 -1.11 -21.57
CA SER A 105 -7.73 -0.85 -22.00
C SER A 105 -6.90 -0.26 -20.88
N ILE A 106 -5.74 -0.85 -20.61
CA ILE A 106 -4.70 -0.23 -19.76
C ILE A 106 -3.96 0.92 -20.46
N GLY A 107 -4.21 1.14 -21.76
CA GLY A 107 -3.60 2.22 -22.53
C GLY A 107 -4.19 3.60 -22.23
N ASN A 108 -5.43 3.66 -21.75
CA ASN A 108 -6.09 4.89 -21.34
C ASN A 108 -6.93 4.64 -20.08
N LEU A 109 -6.34 4.94 -18.93
CA LEU A 109 -6.97 4.78 -17.63
C LEU A 109 -7.96 5.92 -17.32
N GLN A 110 -7.81 7.10 -17.93
CA GLN A 110 -8.79 8.17 -17.82
C GLN A 110 -10.16 7.73 -18.38
N ALA A 111 -10.17 6.95 -19.47
CA ALA A 111 -11.40 6.41 -20.04
C ALA A 111 -12.05 5.31 -19.19
N ALA A 112 -11.36 4.79 -18.17
CA ALA A 112 -11.91 3.83 -17.22
C ALA A 112 -12.57 4.49 -16.00
N LEU A 113 -12.50 5.82 -15.88
CA LEU A 113 -13.22 6.56 -14.85
C LEU A 113 -14.72 6.53 -15.16
N GLU A 114 -15.51 6.16 -14.17
CA GLU A 114 -16.95 5.98 -14.30
C GLU A 114 -17.62 6.59 -13.07
N LYS A 115 -18.73 7.30 -13.30
CA LYS A 115 -19.51 7.89 -12.22
C LYS A 115 -19.96 6.81 -11.24
N ASP A 116 -19.88 7.10 -9.94
CA ASP A 116 -20.30 6.21 -8.86
C ASP A 116 -19.51 4.88 -8.78
N LYS A 117 -18.35 4.78 -9.46
CA LYS A 117 -17.37 3.70 -9.30
C LYS A 117 -15.97 4.26 -9.09
N TYR A 118 -15.10 3.41 -8.54
CA TYR A 118 -13.68 3.72 -8.38
C TYR A 118 -12.84 2.90 -9.36
N LEU A 119 -11.76 3.52 -9.83
CA LEU A 119 -10.71 2.83 -10.58
C LEU A 119 -9.64 2.35 -9.59
N LEU A 120 -9.45 1.03 -9.49
CA LEU A 120 -8.32 0.40 -8.82
C LEU A 120 -7.20 0.14 -9.83
N VAL A 121 -6.05 0.75 -9.61
CA VAL A 121 -4.81 0.46 -10.33
C VAL A 121 -3.88 -0.36 -9.45
N ILE A 122 -3.62 -1.60 -9.83
CA ILE A 122 -2.69 -2.51 -9.15
C ILE A 122 -1.35 -2.44 -9.87
N PHE A 123 -0.35 -1.89 -9.20
CA PHE A 123 1.04 -1.90 -9.64
C PHE A 123 1.71 -3.20 -9.19
N GLY A 124 1.86 -4.14 -10.11
CA GLY A 124 2.51 -5.43 -9.89
C GLY A 124 3.86 -5.55 -10.59
N GLN A 125 4.50 -6.69 -10.45
CA GLN A 125 5.70 -7.05 -11.20
C GLN A 125 5.82 -8.58 -11.31
N LYS A 126 6.58 -9.06 -12.28
CA LYS A 126 6.70 -10.50 -12.58
C LYS A 126 7.35 -11.32 -11.48
N GLN A 127 8.48 -10.84 -10.95
CA GLN A 127 9.20 -11.52 -9.86
C GLN A 127 8.71 -10.96 -8.52
N CYS A 128 7.60 -11.48 -8.01
CA CYS A 128 6.94 -10.94 -6.81
C CYS A 128 6.06 -11.98 -6.10
N ALA A 129 6.60 -12.59 -5.05
CA ALA A 129 5.86 -13.57 -4.23
C ALA A 129 4.58 -12.97 -3.59
N THR A 130 4.63 -11.70 -3.19
CA THR A 130 3.48 -10.99 -2.62
C THR A 130 2.42 -10.64 -3.66
N CYS A 131 2.81 -10.50 -4.93
CA CYS A 131 1.87 -10.35 -6.04
C CYS A 131 1.20 -11.69 -6.35
N ASP A 132 1.95 -12.80 -6.27
CA ASP A 132 1.37 -14.15 -6.35
C ASP A 132 0.34 -14.36 -5.24
N GLU A 133 0.67 -14.05 -3.99
CA GLU A 133 -0.27 -14.17 -2.86
C GLU A 133 -1.53 -13.32 -3.06
N LEU A 134 -1.38 -12.06 -3.45
CA LEU A 134 -2.53 -11.19 -3.72
C LEU A 134 -3.45 -11.82 -4.78
N HIS A 135 -2.91 -12.21 -5.93
CA HIS A 135 -3.73 -12.62 -7.06
C HIS A 135 -4.25 -14.06 -6.98
N LEU A 136 -3.46 -14.98 -6.41
CA LEU A 136 -3.77 -16.42 -6.41
C LEU A 136 -4.48 -16.89 -5.14
N ASP A 137 -4.43 -16.13 -4.05
CA ASP A 137 -5.19 -16.40 -2.82
C ASP A 137 -6.15 -15.25 -2.53
N ILE A 138 -5.64 -14.08 -2.11
CA ILE A 138 -6.46 -13.02 -1.50
C ILE A 138 -7.62 -12.59 -2.42
N LEU A 139 -7.34 -12.33 -3.70
CA LEU A 139 -8.35 -11.90 -4.68
C LEU A 139 -9.22 -13.06 -5.20
N GLN A 140 -8.90 -14.32 -4.87
CA GLN A 140 -9.72 -15.49 -5.20
C GLN A 140 -10.78 -15.81 -4.14
N ARG A 141 -10.69 -15.17 -2.96
CA ARG A 141 -11.70 -15.32 -1.90
C ARG A 141 -13.01 -14.67 -2.32
N GLU A 142 -14.13 -15.28 -1.95
CA GLU A 142 -15.47 -14.86 -2.39
C GLU A 142 -15.79 -13.40 -2.05
N GLU A 143 -15.42 -12.95 -0.84
CA GLU A 143 -15.57 -11.56 -0.43
C GLU A 143 -14.75 -10.58 -1.29
N SER A 144 -13.52 -10.96 -1.65
CA SER A 144 -12.67 -10.14 -2.50
C SER A 144 -13.25 -10.03 -3.92
N LYS A 145 -13.77 -11.13 -4.47
CA LYS A 145 -14.45 -11.12 -5.78
C LYS A 145 -15.66 -10.19 -5.77
N ALA A 146 -16.51 -10.28 -4.74
CA ALA A 146 -17.67 -9.40 -4.59
C ALA A 146 -17.27 -7.92 -4.49
N LEU A 147 -16.19 -7.61 -3.76
CA LEU A 147 -15.68 -6.24 -3.67
C LEU A 147 -15.09 -5.74 -4.99
N LEU A 148 -14.43 -6.60 -5.77
CA LEU A 148 -13.88 -6.26 -7.08
C LEU A 148 -14.97 -5.93 -8.12
N GLU A 149 -16.17 -6.50 -8.02
CA GLU A 149 -17.29 -6.17 -8.93
C GLU A 149 -17.69 -4.68 -8.87
N GLY A 150 -17.46 -4.02 -7.73
CA GLY A 150 -17.68 -2.59 -7.55
C GLY A 150 -16.58 -1.69 -8.12
N LEU A 151 -15.53 -2.27 -8.71
CA LEU A 151 -14.33 -1.55 -9.14
C LEU A 151 -14.05 -1.73 -10.64
N ASN A 152 -13.56 -0.68 -11.27
CA ASN A 152 -12.85 -0.78 -12.54
C ASN A 152 -11.39 -1.10 -12.22
N VAL A 153 -10.86 -2.24 -12.68
CA VAL A 153 -9.57 -2.76 -12.23
C VAL A 153 -8.58 -2.79 -13.38
N ALA A 154 -7.42 -2.19 -13.18
CA ALA A 154 -6.29 -2.23 -14.09
C ALA A 154 -5.06 -2.81 -13.37
N VAL A 155 -4.47 -3.87 -13.93
CA VAL A 155 -3.17 -4.37 -13.45
C VAL A 155 -2.08 -3.95 -14.41
N ILE A 156 -1.01 -3.34 -13.89
CA ILE A 156 0.10 -2.82 -14.68
C ILE A 156 1.45 -3.25 -14.11
N ASP A 157 2.41 -3.48 -15.01
CA ASP A 157 3.79 -3.78 -14.64
C ASP A 157 4.51 -2.48 -14.27
N LEU A 158 4.93 -2.39 -13.00
CA LEU A 158 5.64 -1.27 -12.39
C LEU A 158 6.84 -0.80 -13.23
N TRP A 159 7.49 -1.71 -13.95
CA TRP A 159 8.73 -1.46 -14.69
C TRP A 159 8.52 -1.18 -16.18
N SER A 160 7.27 -1.09 -16.63
CA SER A 160 6.97 -0.98 -18.06
C SER A 160 7.29 0.41 -18.63
N ASP A 161 8.00 0.42 -19.76
CA ASP A 161 8.20 1.60 -20.61
C ASP A 161 6.97 1.94 -21.47
N ARG A 162 5.87 1.17 -21.36
CA ARG A 162 4.64 1.42 -22.10
C ARG A 162 4.08 2.80 -21.72
N LYS A 163 3.77 3.61 -22.72
CA LYS A 163 3.04 4.86 -22.55
C LYS A 163 1.54 4.60 -22.37
N ILE A 164 0.95 5.30 -21.42
CA ILE A 164 -0.49 5.24 -21.12
C ILE A 164 -1.00 6.66 -20.85
N VAL A 165 -2.31 6.86 -21.02
CA VAL A 165 -3.02 8.02 -20.44
C VAL A 165 -3.40 7.66 -19.00
N THR A 166 -2.86 8.40 -18.04
CA THR A 166 -3.11 8.17 -16.61
C THR A 166 -4.47 8.77 -16.17
N PRO A 167 -4.98 8.47 -14.95
CA PRO A 167 -6.29 8.97 -14.51
C PRO A 167 -6.43 10.51 -14.57
N ASP A 168 -5.34 11.25 -14.40
CA ASP A 168 -5.31 12.73 -14.50
C ASP A 168 -5.31 13.24 -15.96
N GLY A 169 -5.33 12.35 -16.95
CA GLY A 169 -5.31 12.67 -18.38
C GLY A 169 -3.92 12.88 -18.98
N SER A 170 -2.85 12.84 -18.19
CA SER A 170 -1.48 12.98 -18.71
C SER A 170 -0.97 11.70 -19.35
N GLU A 171 -0.21 11.85 -20.45
CA GLU A 171 0.47 10.73 -21.12
C GLU A 171 1.91 10.58 -20.59
N GLN A 172 2.24 9.40 -20.09
CA GLN A 172 3.57 9.09 -19.56
C GLN A 172 3.84 7.58 -19.58
N LYS A 173 5.10 7.18 -19.43
CA LYS A 173 5.46 5.77 -19.24
C LYS A 173 4.97 5.29 -17.86
N ILE A 174 4.57 4.02 -17.76
CA ILE A 174 4.15 3.44 -16.49
C ILE A 174 5.26 3.55 -15.43
N ALA A 175 6.51 3.25 -15.78
CA ALA A 175 7.64 3.36 -14.86
C ALA A 175 7.88 4.79 -14.35
N ASP A 176 7.72 5.80 -15.21
CA ASP A 176 7.85 7.21 -14.82
C ASP A 176 6.69 7.64 -13.92
N TRP A 177 5.48 7.16 -14.21
CA TRP A 177 4.31 7.42 -13.38
C TRP A 177 4.43 6.81 -11.99
N ALA A 178 4.84 5.54 -11.90
CA ALA A 178 5.09 4.86 -10.64
C ALA A 178 6.13 5.61 -9.79
N LYS A 179 7.21 6.09 -10.41
CA LYS A 179 8.21 6.93 -9.76
C LYS A 179 7.64 8.28 -9.28
N LYS A 180 6.82 8.94 -10.10
CA LYS A 180 6.13 10.20 -9.72
C LYS A 180 5.21 9.98 -8.51
N LEU A 181 4.57 8.82 -8.42
CA LEU A 181 3.73 8.40 -7.31
C LEU A 181 4.52 7.89 -6.09
N ASP A 182 5.85 7.83 -6.15
CA ASP A 182 6.74 7.25 -5.13
C ASP A 182 6.40 5.78 -4.77
N ILE A 183 5.93 5.00 -5.76
CA ILE A 183 5.62 3.57 -5.56
C ILE A 183 6.93 2.79 -5.46
N LYS A 184 7.19 2.25 -4.27
CA LYS A 184 8.41 1.48 -3.93
C LYS A 184 8.15 0.02 -3.59
N TYR A 185 6.88 -0.38 -3.61
CA TYR A 185 6.42 -1.69 -3.19
C TYR A 185 5.46 -2.30 -4.21
N ALA A 186 5.51 -3.62 -4.38
CA ALA A 186 4.62 -4.39 -5.22
C ALA A 186 4.07 -5.58 -4.42
N PRO A 187 2.75 -5.85 -4.48
CA PRO A 187 1.74 -5.05 -5.18
C PRO A 187 1.44 -3.74 -4.42
N SER A 188 1.24 -2.64 -5.15
CA SER A 188 0.61 -1.43 -4.62
C SER A 188 -0.75 -1.24 -5.26
N LEU A 189 -1.79 -0.98 -4.46
CA LEU A 189 -3.16 -0.76 -4.92
C LEU A 189 -3.49 0.72 -4.75
N VAL A 190 -3.82 1.41 -5.84
CA VAL A 190 -4.13 2.83 -5.84
C VAL A 190 -5.54 3.05 -6.37
N TYR A 191 -6.37 3.76 -5.61
CA TYR A 191 -7.78 3.95 -5.89
C TYR A 191 -8.04 5.39 -6.32
N TYR A 192 -8.74 5.54 -7.44
CA TYR A 192 -9.12 6.83 -8.02
C TYR A 192 -10.64 6.97 -8.08
N ASN A 193 -11.14 8.17 -7.77
CA ASN A 193 -12.55 8.53 -8.00
C ASN A 193 -12.81 8.88 -9.48
N ASP A 194 -14.04 9.25 -9.80
CA ASP A 194 -14.50 9.60 -11.14
C ASP A 194 -13.87 10.88 -11.73
N SER A 195 -13.29 11.75 -10.90
CA SER A 195 -12.50 12.91 -11.34
C SER A 195 -11.03 12.59 -11.59
N GLY A 196 -10.59 11.36 -11.32
CA GLY A 196 -9.19 10.93 -11.47
C GLY A 196 -8.29 11.31 -10.30
N GLU A 197 -8.88 11.72 -9.17
CA GLU A 197 -8.16 12.00 -7.93
C GLU A 197 -7.90 10.72 -7.16
N GLU A 198 -6.68 10.57 -6.65
CA GLU A 198 -6.35 9.48 -5.75
C GLU A 198 -7.03 9.67 -4.39
N VAL A 199 -7.92 8.74 -4.02
CA VAL A 199 -8.67 8.79 -2.76
C VAL A 199 -8.06 7.92 -1.67
N PHE A 200 -7.38 6.84 -2.06
CA PHE A 200 -6.70 5.94 -1.14
C PHE A 200 -5.61 5.16 -1.86
N ARG A 201 -4.61 4.69 -1.10
CA ARG A 201 -3.64 3.70 -1.59
C ARG A 201 -3.20 2.76 -0.49
N SER A 202 -2.88 1.53 -0.86
CA SER A 202 -2.12 0.60 -0.03
C SER A 202 -0.81 0.24 -0.71
N ASP A 203 0.30 0.67 -0.12
CA ASP A 203 1.67 0.48 -0.60
C ASP A 203 2.49 -0.42 0.33
N ALA A 204 1.80 -1.41 0.93
CA ALA A 204 2.30 -2.24 2.02
C ALA A 204 1.95 -3.71 1.83
N TYR A 205 2.62 -4.57 2.61
CA TYR A 205 2.21 -5.97 2.73
C TYR A 205 0.93 -6.06 3.57
N LEU A 206 -0.17 -6.46 2.94
CA LEU A 206 -1.48 -6.62 3.59
C LEU A 206 -1.98 -8.05 3.42
N ARG A 207 -2.54 -8.58 4.52
CA ARG A 207 -3.29 -9.84 4.54
C ARG A 207 -4.73 -9.64 4.05
N ALA A 208 -5.45 -10.73 3.85
CA ALA A 208 -6.73 -10.70 3.14
C ALA A 208 -7.74 -9.74 3.78
N PHE A 209 -7.91 -9.81 5.10
CA PHE A 209 -8.82 -8.93 5.84
C PHE A 209 -8.54 -7.45 5.59
N HIS A 210 -7.26 -7.05 5.54
CA HIS A 210 -6.89 -5.65 5.32
C HIS A 210 -7.10 -5.23 3.88
N VAL A 211 -6.78 -6.09 2.89
CA VAL A 211 -7.06 -5.81 1.47
C VAL A 211 -8.56 -5.63 1.25
N GLN A 212 -9.39 -6.50 1.84
CA GLN A 212 -10.85 -6.42 1.77
C GLN A 212 -11.39 -5.19 2.51
N SER A 213 -10.80 -4.84 3.65
CA SER A 213 -11.12 -3.62 4.39
C SER A 213 -10.86 -2.37 3.58
N VAL A 214 -9.72 -2.29 2.88
CA VAL A 214 -9.41 -1.16 2.00
C VAL A 214 -10.40 -1.07 0.85
N MET A 215 -10.72 -2.19 0.18
CA MET A 215 -11.67 -2.19 -0.92
C MET A 215 -13.05 -1.69 -0.48
N GLU A 216 -13.59 -2.21 0.63
CA GLU A 216 -14.89 -1.76 1.15
C GLU A 216 -14.84 -0.29 1.60
N TYR A 217 -13.78 0.13 2.29
CA TYR A 217 -13.60 1.51 2.74
C TYR A 217 -13.67 2.52 1.60
N VAL A 218 -13.14 2.15 0.43
CA VAL A 218 -13.20 2.96 -0.79
C VAL A 218 -14.56 2.84 -1.47
N THR A 219 -15.05 1.62 -1.75
CA THR A 219 -16.28 1.41 -2.53
C THR A 219 -17.53 1.94 -1.83
N THR A 220 -17.55 1.95 -0.49
CA THR A 220 -18.62 2.56 0.31
C THR A 220 -18.42 4.06 0.54
N ALA A 221 -17.32 4.64 0.07
CA ALA A 221 -16.90 6.01 0.34
C ALA A 221 -16.75 6.34 1.84
N ALA A 222 -16.55 5.33 2.70
CA ALA A 222 -16.43 5.51 4.15
C ALA A 222 -15.29 6.46 4.56
N TYR A 223 -14.27 6.60 3.71
CA TYR A 223 -13.17 7.56 3.91
C TYR A 223 -13.59 9.03 4.01
N LYS A 224 -14.79 9.38 3.54
CA LYS A 224 -15.35 10.73 3.65
C LYS A 224 -15.83 11.04 5.07
N GLU A 225 -16.36 10.03 5.77
CA GLU A 225 -16.94 10.18 7.11
C GLU A 225 -15.94 9.80 8.21
N GLN A 226 -15.18 8.72 7.99
CA GLN A 226 -14.11 8.28 8.86
C GLN A 226 -12.79 8.35 8.08
N PRO A 227 -12.05 9.47 8.11
CA PRO A 227 -10.79 9.59 7.37
C PRO A 227 -9.66 8.74 7.96
N ASN A 228 -9.80 8.22 9.18
CA ASN A 228 -8.82 7.34 9.80
C ASN A 228 -9.13 5.87 9.48
N PHE A 229 -8.33 5.27 8.61
CA PHE A 229 -8.50 3.89 8.17
C PHE A 229 -8.40 2.87 9.32
N GLN A 230 -7.50 3.05 10.30
CA GLN A 230 -7.39 2.11 11.42
C GLN A 230 -8.69 2.07 12.24
N ARG A 231 -9.32 3.22 12.49
CA ARG A 231 -10.63 3.26 13.18
C ARG A 231 -11.72 2.57 12.38
N TYR A 232 -11.68 2.70 11.06
CA TYR A 232 -12.59 1.97 10.18
C TYR A 232 -12.38 0.46 10.30
N VAL A 233 -11.14 0.00 10.23
CA VAL A 233 -10.78 -1.42 10.38
C VAL A 233 -11.25 -1.98 11.72
N ASP A 234 -11.02 -1.25 12.82
CA ASP A 234 -11.47 -1.66 14.16
C ASP A 234 -13.00 -1.79 14.20
N THR A 235 -13.71 -0.79 13.66
CA THR A 235 -15.20 -0.79 13.60
C THR A 235 -15.73 -1.95 12.76
N ARG A 236 -15.12 -2.21 11.60
CA ARG A 236 -15.48 -3.34 10.73
C ARG A 236 -15.24 -4.67 11.44
N ALA A 237 -14.09 -4.82 12.09
CA ALA A 237 -13.75 -6.05 12.81
C ALA A 237 -14.77 -6.33 13.93
N ASP A 238 -15.17 -5.29 14.68
CA ASP A 238 -16.19 -5.42 15.72
C ASP A 238 -17.56 -5.81 15.16
N HIS A 239 -17.98 -5.18 14.05
CA HIS A 239 -19.24 -5.53 13.39
C HIS A 239 -19.29 -6.99 12.90
N LEU A 240 -18.19 -7.49 12.33
CA LEU A 240 -18.09 -8.90 11.92
C LEU A 240 -18.15 -9.85 13.12
N ARG A 241 -17.47 -9.51 14.23
CA ARG A 241 -17.53 -10.31 15.47
C ARG A 241 -18.93 -10.34 16.07
N GLU A 242 -19.67 -9.23 16.02
CA GLU A 242 -21.08 -9.17 16.45
C GLU A 242 -21.99 -10.10 15.63
N GLN A 243 -21.65 -10.33 14.36
CA GLN A 243 -22.33 -11.29 13.47
C GLN A 243 -21.87 -12.74 13.68
N GLY A 244 -20.94 -12.99 14.60
CA GLY A 244 -20.37 -14.31 14.87
C GLY A 244 -19.30 -14.75 13.87
N ILE A 245 -18.78 -13.83 13.05
CA ILE A 245 -17.70 -14.09 12.10
C ILE A 245 -16.36 -13.92 12.83
N GLU A 246 -15.51 -14.96 12.79
CA GLU A 246 -14.17 -14.89 13.33
C GLU A 246 -13.29 -13.98 12.47
N VAL A 247 -12.69 -12.96 13.08
CA VAL A 247 -11.77 -12.03 12.41
C VAL A 247 -10.34 -12.36 12.82
N ASN A 248 -9.63 -13.06 11.94
CA ASN A 248 -8.19 -13.26 12.06
C ASN A 248 -7.46 -12.24 11.18
N LEU A 249 -6.78 -11.29 11.82
CA LEU A 249 -6.04 -10.22 11.14
C LEU A 249 -4.84 -10.73 10.31
N MET A 250 -4.41 -11.97 10.56
CA MET A 250 -3.23 -12.58 9.96
C MET A 250 -3.53 -13.63 8.89
N ASP A 251 -4.81 -13.94 8.65
CA ASP A 251 -5.28 -14.88 7.62
C ASP A 251 -5.40 -14.27 6.22
#